data_AF-A0A7K0UXP6-F1
#
_entry.id   AF-A0A7K0UXP6-F1
#
_cell.length_a   1.000
_cell.length_b   1.000
_cell.length_c   1.000
_cell.angle_alpha   90.00
_cell.angle_beta   90.00
_cell.angle_gamma   90.00
#
_symmetry.space_group_name_H-M   'P 1'
#
loop_
_entity.id
_entity.type
_entity.pdbx_description
1 polymer ?
#
loop_
_entity_poly.entity_id
_entity_poly.type
_entity_poly.pdbx_seq_one_letter_code
_entity_poly.pdbx_strand_id
1 'polypeptide(L)'
;MRPNIIKVGFLRGGLEIKQFMRQRESVVFTLLFPVMLLFIFGSVFKGDLAPGVTFSQYFVAGMIASGLVNTGFQQLAIMIPIERDFGTLKRLRGTPVSPISYFIGKAVLVFVAMIIQVGALMAFGAALF
;
A
#
# COMPACT_ATOMS: atom_id res chain seq x y z
N MET A 1 14.08 10.73 30.08
CA MET A 1 14.75 10.20 28.88
C MET A 1 13.92 10.53 27.65
N ARG A 2 14.46 11.25 26.65
CA ARG A 2 13.76 11.46 25.39
C ARG A 2 13.74 10.14 24.60
N PRO A 3 12.57 9.59 24.26
CA PRO A 3 12.51 8.33 23.52
C PRO A 3 13.14 8.50 22.13
N ASN A 4 13.85 7.47 21.65
CA ASN A 4 14.47 7.46 20.33
C ASN A 4 13.38 7.52 19.23
N ILE A 5 13.38 8.61 18.45
CA ILE A 5 12.39 8.93 17.41
C ILE A 5 12.27 7.80 16.38
N ILE A 6 13.40 7.19 15.99
CA ILE A 6 13.44 6.13 14.98
C ILE A 6 12.79 4.86 15.53
N LYS A 7 13.16 4.46 16.75
CA LYS A 7 12.58 3.27 17.39
C LYS A 7 11.07 3.42 17.59
N VAL A 8 10.63 4.60 18.04
CA VAL A 8 9.19 4.90 18.18
C VAL A 8 8.49 4.92 16.82
N GLY A 9 9.16 5.40 15.76
CA GLY A 9 8.62 5.41 14.41
C GLY A 9 8.36 4.00 13.85
N PHE A 10 9.31 3.08 14.01
CA PHE A 10 9.11 1.68 13.60
C PHE A 10 8.01 0.99 14.42
N LEU A 11 7.96 1.22 15.73
CA LEU A 11 6.87 0.70 16.57
C LEU A 11 5.50 1.26 16.14
N ARG A 12 5.47 2.54 15.75
CA ARG A 12 4.27 3.17 15.19
C ARG A 12 3.87 2.52 13.87
N GLY A 13 4.83 2.16 13.02
CA GLY A 13 4.58 1.42 11.78
C GLY A 13 3.76 0.14 11.99
N GLY A 14 4.05 -0.63 13.04
CA GLY A 14 3.25 -1.80 13.40
C GLY A 14 1.79 -1.47 13.77
N LEU A 15 1.55 -0.33 14.42
CA LEU A 15 0.20 0.15 14.71
C LEU A 15 -0.54 0.59 13.45
N GLU A 16 0.12 1.31 12.55
CA GLU A 16 -0.43 1.75 11.27
C GLU A 16 -0.81 0.54 10.39
N ILE A 17 0.04 -0.48 10.32
CA ILE A 17 -0.25 -1.76 9.63
C ILE A 17 -1.47 -2.44 10.25
N LYS A 18 -1.54 -2.52 11.58
CA LYS A 18 -2.70 -3.11 12.26
C LYS A 18 -3.98 -2.32 12.00
N GLN A 19 -3.93 -1.00 11.92
CA GLN A 19 -5.08 -0.17 11.59
C GLN A 19 -5.53 -0.38 10.15
N PHE A 20 -4.58 -0.38 9.20
CA PHE A 20 -4.86 -0.69 7.80
C PHE A 20 -5.54 -2.04 7.65
N MET A 21 -5.00 -3.09 8.28
CA MET A 21 -5.61 -4.43 8.27
C MET A 21 -7.03 -4.49 8.87
N ARG A 22 -7.40 -3.55 9.74
CA ARG A 22 -8.76 -3.46 10.30
C ARG A 22 -9.71 -2.68 9.38
N GLN A 23 -9.19 -1.83 8.50
CA GLN A 23 -9.95 -1.15 7.45
C GLN A 23 -10.14 -2.10 6.26
N ARG A 24 -11.01 -3.10 6.42
CA ARG A 24 -11.23 -4.17 5.43
C ARG A 24 -11.48 -3.63 4.03
N GLU A 25 -12.28 -2.58 3.91
CA GLU A 25 -12.54 -1.89 2.66
C GLU A 25 -11.24 -1.44 1.99
N SER A 26 -10.40 -0.68 2.70
CA SER A 26 -9.12 -0.21 2.17
C SER A 26 -8.19 -1.37 1.80
N VAL A 27 -8.15 -2.45 2.58
CA VAL A 27 -7.34 -3.65 2.25
C VAL A 27 -7.82 -4.29 0.95
N VAL A 28 -9.13 -4.50 0.81
CA VAL A 28 -9.73 -5.12 -0.37
C VAL A 28 -9.47 -4.28 -1.62
N PHE A 29 -9.75 -2.98 -1.58
CA PHE A 29 -9.55 -2.12 -2.75
C PHE A 29 -8.08 -1.87 -3.09
N THR A 30 -7.19 -1.93 -2.11
CA THR A 30 -5.76 -1.72 -2.36
C THR A 30 -5.09 -3.01 -2.88
N LEU A 31 -5.40 -4.17 -2.29
CA LEU A 31 -4.71 -5.43 -2.61
C LEU A 31 -5.48 -6.32 -3.58
N LEU A 32 -6.77 -6.54 -3.36
CA LEU A 32 -7.56 -7.49 -4.16
C LEU A 32 -7.97 -6.91 -5.50
N PHE A 33 -8.35 -5.63 -5.54
CA PHE A 33 -8.87 -5.03 -6.77
C PHE A 33 -7.89 -5.14 -7.96
N PRO A 34 -6.60 -4.79 -7.84
CA PRO A 34 -5.64 -4.97 -8.94
C PRO A 34 -5.46 -6.43 -9.35
N VAL A 35 -5.46 -7.37 -8.39
CA VAL A 35 -5.34 -8.81 -8.66
C VAL A 35 -6.56 -9.34 -9.40
N MET A 36 -7.77 -8.89 -9.03
CA MET A 36 -9.00 -9.25 -9.74
C MET A 36 -9.00 -8.70 -11.16
N LEU A 37 -8.56 -7.46 -11.37
CA LEU A 37 -8.43 -6.90 -12.72
C LEU A 37 -7.43 -7.71 -13.54
N LEU A 38 -6.26 -8.03 -12.96
CA LEU A 38 -5.27 -8.88 -13.63
C LEU A 38 -5.85 -10.25 -14.01
N PHE A 39 -6.64 -10.87 -13.14
CA PHE A 39 -7.29 -12.14 -13.45
C PHE A 39 -8.27 -12.02 -14.63
N ILE A 40 -9.16 -11.03 -14.60
CA ILE A 40 -10.17 -10.82 -15.65
C ILE A 40 -9.49 -10.49 -16.97
N PHE A 41 -8.62 -9.49 -16.98
CA PHE A 41 -7.97 -9.03 -18.21
C PHE A 41 -6.95 -10.05 -18.73
N GLY A 42 -6.14 -10.67 -17.86
CA GLY A 42 -5.18 -11.69 -18.26
C GLY A 42 -5.83 -12.98 -18.79
N SER A 43 -7.02 -13.34 -18.29
CA SER A 43 -7.75 -14.52 -18.79
C SER A 43 -8.45 -14.28 -20.13
N VAL A 44 -8.94 -13.05 -20.35
CA VAL A 44 -9.63 -12.65 -21.59
C VAL A 44 -8.64 -12.38 -22.72
N PHE A 45 -7.52 -11.72 -22.44
CA PHE A 45 -6.54 -11.30 -23.44
C PHE A 45 -5.33 -12.25 -23.45
N LYS A 46 -5.35 -13.24 -24.36
CA LYS A 46 -4.31 -14.27 -24.49
C LYS A 46 -3.28 -14.02 -25.59
N GLY A 47 -3.31 -12.85 -26.22
CA GLY A 47 -2.41 -12.51 -27.32
C GLY A 47 -1.05 -11.99 -26.86
N ASP A 48 -0.06 -12.13 -27.72
CA ASP A 48 1.23 -11.46 -27.58
C ASP A 48 1.08 -10.00 -27.99
N LEU A 49 1.64 -9.10 -27.16
CA LEU A 49 1.64 -7.67 -27.44
C LEU A 49 2.88 -7.27 -28.25
N ALA A 50 3.98 -8.00 -28.05
CA ALA A 50 5.24 -7.87 -28.76
C ALA A 50 5.94 -9.25 -28.78
N PRO A 51 6.97 -9.46 -29.62
CA PRO A 51 7.71 -10.71 -29.64
C PRO A 51 8.25 -11.07 -28.25
N GLY A 52 7.76 -12.17 -27.67
CA GLY A 52 8.17 -12.65 -26.34
C GLY A 52 7.57 -11.89 -25.14
N VAL A 53 6.61 -10.98 -25.34
CA VAL A 53 5.90 -10.28 -24.25
C VAL A 53 4.40 -10.52 -24.39
N THR A 54 3.85 -11.28 -23.43
CA THR A 54 2.41 -11.53 -23.39
C THR A 54 1.67 -10.29 -22.88
N PHE A 55 0.41 -10.13 -23.28
CA PHE A 55 -0.43 -9.05 -22.75
C PHE A 55 -0.48 -9.08 -21.21
N SER A 56 -0.58 -10.27 -20.60
CA SER A 56 -0.59 -10.44 -19.15
C SER A 56 0.67 -9.88 -18.49
N GLN A 57 1.86 -10.10 -19.06
CA GLN A 57 3.11 -9.55 -18.51
C GLN A 57 3.13 -8.01 -18.53
N TYR A 58 2.72 -7.43 -19.66
CA TYR A 58 2.60 -5.96 -19.76
C TYR A 58 1.57 -5.42 -18.76
N PHE A 59 0.44 -6.11 -18.63
CA PHE A 59 -0.64 -5.71 -17.73
C PHE A 59 -0.24 -5.82 -16.25
N VAL A 60 0.51 -6.87 -15.85
CA VAL A 60 1.10 -6.99 -14.50
C VAL A 60 1.96 -5.76 -14.18
N ALA A 61 2.85 -5.35 -15.09
CA ALA A 61 3.70 -4.18 -14.90
C ALA A 61 2.89 -2.88 -14.73
N GLY A 62 1.84 -2.70 -15.55
CA GLY A 62 0.91 -1.57 -15.44
C GLY A 62 0.11 -1.57 -14.13
N MET A 63 -0.36 -2.74 -13.68
CA MET A 63 -1.05 -2.90 -12.41
C MET A 63 -0.14 -2.63 -11.21
N ILE A 64 1.14 -3.03 -11.29
CA ILE A 64 2.14 -2.66 -10.28
C ILE A 64 2.31 -1.15 -10.23
N ALA A 65 2.56 -0.50 -11.36
CA ALA A 65 2.76 0.95 -11.41
C ALA A 65 1.55 1.72 -10.85
N SER A 66 0.34 1.38 -11.31
CA SER A 66 -0.89 2.02 -10.84
C SER A 66 -1.18 1.72 -9.36
N GLY A 67 -0.94 0.49 -8.90
CA GLY A 67 -1.12 0.08 -7.52
C GLY A 67 -0.20 0.81 -6.55
N LEU A 68 1.07 1.01 -6.93
CA LEU A 68 2.03 1.79 -6.14
C LEU A 68 1.57 3.24 -5.98
N VAL A 69 1.17 3.90 -7.08
CA VAL A 69 0.67 5.28 -7.05
C VAL A 69 -0.58 5.37 -6.17
N ASN A 70 -1.55 4.47 -6.37
CA ASN A 70 -2.78 4.43 -5.60
C ASN A 70 -2.51 4.27 -4.09
N THR A 71 -1.67 3.31 -3.71
CA THR A 71 -1.34 3.05 -2.30
C THR A 71 -0.66 4.25 -1.64
N GLY A 72 0.31 4.87 -2.32
CA GLY A 72 1.00 6.06 -1.82
C GLY A 72 0.06 7.24 -1.64
N PHE A 73 -0.77 7.53 -2.64
CA PHE A 73 -1.76 8.62 -2.56
C PHE A 73 -2.81 8.37 -1.48
N GLN A 74 -3.37 7.16 -1.41
CA GLN A 74 -4.41 6.84 -0.44
C GLN A 74 -3.91 7.00 1.00
N GLN A 75 -2.72 6.48 1.31
CA GLN A 75 -2.20 6.46 2.67
C GLN A 75 -1.56 7.79 3.11
N LEU A 76 -0.99 8.55 2.18
CA LEU A 76 -0.30 9.80 2.51
C LEU A 76 -1.13 11.04 2.17
N ALA A 77 -1.63 11.14 0.94
CA ALA A 77 -2.32 12.33 0.48
C ALA A 77 -3.78 12.40 0.98
N ILE A 78 -4.44 11.27 1.16
CA ILE A 78 -5.86 11.21 1.55
C ILE A 78 -6.01 10.98 3.06
N MET A 79 -5.39 9.92 3.60
CA MET A 79 -5.58 9.56 5.01
C MET A 79 -4.98 10.57 6.00
N ILE A 80 -3.85 11.22 5.71
CA ILE A 80 -3.24 12.18 6.65
C ILE A 80 -4.15 13.40 6.86
N PRO A 81 -4.69 14.06 5.81
CA PRO A 81 -5.70 15.11 5.99
C PRO A 81 -6.94 14.65 6.75
N ILE A 82 -7.47 13.46 6.44
CA ILE A 82 -8.62 12.89 7.16
C ILE A 82 -8.32 12.75 8.65
N GLU A 83 -7.15 12.20 9.01
CA GLU A 83 -6.72 12.07 10.41
C GLU A 83 -6.50 13.43 11.08
N ARG A 84 -6.07 14.44 10.30
CA ARG A 84 -5.90 15.81 10.78
C ARG A 84 -7.25 16.44 11.11
N ASP A 85 -8.22 16.25 10.25
CA ASP A 85 -9.57 16.81 10.36
C ASP A 85 -10.34 16.14 11.52
N PHE A 86 -10.15 14.84 11.74
CA PHE A 86 -10.64 14.13 12.94
C PHE A 86 -9.87 14.46 14.23
N GLY A 87 -8.86 15.33 14.18
CA GLY A 87 -8.10 15.75 15.35
C GLY A 87 -7.15 14.68 15.91
N THR A 88 -6.93 13.57 15.20
CA THR A 88 -5.99 12.52 15.60
C THR A 88 -4.58 13.08 15.75
N LEU A 89 -4.14 13.94 14.83
CA LEU A 89 -2.83 14.59 14.92
C LEU A 89 -2.75 15.57 16.11
N LYS A 90 -3.85 16.25 16.47
CA LYS A 90 -3.89 17.13 17.66
C LYS A 90 -3.74 16.32 18.95
N ARG A 91 -4.45 15.20 19.06
CA ARG A 91 -4.33 14.26 20.20
C ARG A 91 -2.94 13.66 20.29
N LEU A 92 -2.34 13.30 19.15
CA LEU A 92 -0.98 12.75 19.11
C LEU A 92 0.07 13.75 19.62
N ARG A 93 -0.11 15.05 19.33
CA ARG A 93 0.75 16.12 19.87
C ARG A 93 0.65 16.30 21.39
N GLY A 94 -0.42 15.81 22.02
CA GLY A 94 -0.54 15.75 23.48
C GLY A 94 0.26 14.60 24.13
N THR A 95 0.85 13.71 23.34
CA THR A 95 1.70 12.62 23.80
C THR A 95 3.18 12.96 23.62
N PRO A 96 4.13 12.32 24.33
CA PRO A 96 5.57 12.55 24.16
C PRO A 96 6.14 12.05 22.82
N VAL A 97 5.29 11.72 21.84
CA VAL A 97 5.67 11.19 20.53
C VAL A 97 5.96 12.33 19.55
N SER A 98 7.10 12.27 18.86
CA SER A 98 7.48 13.24 17.83
C SER A 98 6.61 13.09 16.57
N PRO A 99 6.20 14.18 15.89
CA PRO A 99 5.55 14.14 14.58
C PRO A 99 6.34 13.35 13.53
N ILE A 100 7.67 13.37 13.61
CA ILE A 100 8.54 12.62 12.69
C ILE A 100 8.33 11.11 12.86
N SER A 101 8.14 10.63 14.09
CA SER A 101 7.85 9.21 14.34
C SER A 101 6.52 8.76 13.71
N TYR A 102 5.53 9.65 13.63
CA TYR A 102 4.28 9.37 12.92
C TYR A 102 4.50 9.20 11.42
N PHE A 103 5.23 10.13 10.80
CA PHE A 103 5.55 10.06 9.37
C PHE A 103 6.38 8.81 9.03
N ILE A 104 7.35 8.44 9.88
CA ILE A 104 8.09 7.18 9.74
C ILE A 104 7.12 5.98 9.79
N GLY A 105 6.16 5.99 10.72
CA GLY A 105 5.14 4.94 10.80
C GLY A 105 4.30 4.81 9.53
N LYS A 106 3.84 5.94 8.96
CA LYS A 106 3.12 5.96 7.68
C LYS A 106 3.98 5.49 6.51
N ALA A 107 5.25 5.88 6.46
CA ALA A 107 6.18 5.41 5.44
C ALA A 107 6.39 3.90 5.51
N VAL A 108 6.55 3.35 6.72
CA VAL A 108 6.65 1.89 6.94
C VAL A 108 5.38 1.17 6.48
N LEU A 109 4.20 1.70 6.82
CA LEU A 109 2.93 1.15 6.33
C LEU A 109 2.87 1.10 4.80
N VAL A 110 3.15 2.23 4.13
CA VAL A 110 3.11 2.32 2.67
C VAL A 110 4.10 1.36 2.04
N PHE A 111 5.33 1.31 2.54
CA PHE A 111 6.37 0.42 2.03
C PHE A 111 5.99 -1.06 2.15
N VAL A 112 5.48 -1.47 3.31
CA VAL A 112 5.02 -2.85 3.52
C VAL A 112 3.83 -3.18 2.63
N ALA A 113 2.85 -2.28 2.50
CA ALA A 113 1.70 -2.48 1.63
C ALA A 113 2.11 -2.61 0.16
N MET A 114 3.05 -1.79 -0.30
CA MET A 114 3.60 -1.86 -1.67
C MET A 114 4.32 -3.18 -1.92
N ILE A 115 5.16 -3.66 -0.98
CA ILE A 115 5.84 -4.97 -1.11
C ILE A 115 4.80 -6.09 -1.22
N ILE A 116 3.77 -6.08 -0.37
CA ILE A 116 2.71 -7.10 -0.40
C ILE A 116 1.96 -7.06 -1.73
N GLN A 117 1.60 -5.86 -2.21
CA GLN A 117 0.85 -5.69 -3.45
C GLN A 117 1.66 -6.15 -4.67
N VAL A 118 2.92 -5.73 -4.77
CA VAL A 118 3.83 -6.15 -5.85
C VAL A 118 4.06 -7.66 -5.79
N GLY A 119 4.35 -8.20 -4.60
CA GLY A 119 4.52 -9.63 -4.40
C GLY A 119 3.28 -10.43 -4.82
N ALA A 120 2.08 -9.96 -4.46
CA ALA A 120 0.82 -10.59 -4.83
C ALA A 120 0.60 -10.57 -6.34
N LEU A 121 0.82 -9.43 -7.01
CA LEU A 121 0.66 -9.30 -8.46
C LEU A 121 1.67 -10.15 -9.23
N MET A 122 2.94 -10.18 -8.80
CA MET A 122 3.95 -11.02 -9.44
C MET A 122 3.68 -12.51 -9.22
N ALA A 123 3.34 -12.92 -7.99
CA ALA A 123 3.04 -14.31 -7.68
C ALA A 123 1.82 -14.79 -8.46
N PHE A 124 0.76 -13.98 -8.52
CA PHE A 124 -0.44 -14.30 -9.27
C PHE A 124 -0.19 -14.33 -10.78
N GLY A 125 0.54 -13.35 -11.29
CA GLY A 125 0.96 -13.28 -12.69
C GLY A 125 1.72 -14.54 -13.11
N ALA A 126 2.78 -14.91 -12.37
CA ALA A 126 3.61 -16.06 -12.67
C ALA A 126 2.93 -17.42 -12.46
N ALA A 127 1.92 -17.50 -11.57
CA ALA A 127 1.21 -18.74 -11.30
C ALA A 127 0.13 -19.07 -12.34
N LEU A 128 -0.44 -18.05 -13.00
CA LEU A 128 -1.59 -18.23 -13.91
C LEU A 128 -1.30 -17.91 -15.38
N PHE A 129 -0.20 -17.19 -15.68
CA PHE A 129 0.14 -16.72 -17.03
C PHE A 129 1.63 -16.91 -17.32
#